data_AF-A0A1I7Z9T2-F1
#
_entry.id   AF-A0A1I7Z9T2-F1
#
_cell.length_a   1.000
_cell.length_b   1.000
_cell.length_c   1.000
_cell.angle_alpha   90.00
_cell.angle_beta   90.00
_cell.angle_gamma   90.00
#
_symmetry.space_group_name_H-M   'P 1'
#
loop_
_entity.id
_entity.type
_entity.pdbx_description
1 polymer ?
#
loop_
_entity_poly.entity_id
_entity_poly.type
_entity_poly.pdbx_seq_one_letter_code
_entity_poly.pdbx_strand_id
1 'polypeptide(L)'
;MRAFCNRLKKYRALEGVPYRLEIYRMVDVSESRTELMRRHCPKQVEFRTFDFDEYPAYVRMLFQYRWKHLIIAQMLMESPLVFWVDSSVRFHNDPKQSIWTVIDFAKRPESLNVVQLCDTGHKIFPVTMKEMFMRFSYPEEQTKKLNMCAGGVILWIRSPKTINILKEMVVCSLEKECMAPKGARLHCDSTVIKMGNKFAGCHRFDQSALSVVLSKEANFDLSRYAYTEGELTFLKVERGT
;
A
#
# COMPACT_ATOMS: atom_id res chain seq x y z
N MET A 1 -18.54 6.86 -0.12
CA MET A 1 -18.16 7.95 0.81
C MET A 1 -18.94 7.93 2.12
N ARG A 2 -20.28 8.14 2.15
CA ARG A 2 -21.07 8.06 3.40
C ARG A 2 -20.87 6.75 4.18
N ALA A 3 -20.83 5.63 3.47
CA ALA A 3 -20.60 4.31 4.07
C ALA A 3 -19.26 4.22 4.83
N PHE A 4 -18.19 4.84 4.31
CA PHE A 4 -16.88 4.84 4.98
C PHE A 4 -16.94 5.62 6.30
N CYS A 5 -17.37 6.89 6.26
CA CYS A 5 -17.51 7.72 7.47
C CYS A 5 -18.44 7.07 8.52
N ASN A 6 -19.54 6.45 8.08
CA ASN A 6 -20.48 5.78 8.99
C ASN A 6 -19.90 4.52 9.62
N ARG A 7 -19.10 3.74 8.89
CA ARG A 7 -18.42 2.56 9.46
C ARG A 7 -17.31 2.97 10.41
N LEU A 8 -16.55 4.01 10.07
CA LEU A 8 -15.52 4.56 10.96
C LEU A 8 -16.09 5.00 12.30
N LYS A 9 -17.25 5.68 12.31
CA LYS A 9 -17.97 6.07 13.55
C LYS A 9 -18.36 4.88 14.43
N LYS A 10 -18.48 3.67 13.85
CA LYS A 10 -18.88 2.45 14.56
C LYS A 10 -17.69 1.53 14.87
N TYR A 11 -16.49 1.89 14.44
CA TYR A 11 -15.31 1.06 14.60
C TYR A 11 -14.69 1.28 15.98
N ARG A 12 -14.99 0.36 16.91
CA ARG A 12 -14.66 0.49 18.33
C ARG A 12 -13.21 0.21 18.65
N ALA A 13 -12.49 -0.49 17.77
CA ALA A 13 -11.07 -0.80 18.01
C ALA A 13 -10.15 0.43 18.06
N LEU A 14 -10.65 1.59 17.63
CA LEU A 14 -9.96 2.86 17.75
C LEU A 14 -10.45 3.72 18.93
N GLU A 15 -11.42 3.25 19.73
CA GLU A 15 -11.85 3.94 20.94
C GLU A 15 -10.69 3.99 21.95
N GLY A 16 -10.41 5.19 22.47
CA GLY A 16 -9.30 5.42 23.41
C GLY A 16 -7.90 5.37 22.79
N VAL A 17 -7.77 5.06 21.49
CA VAL A 17 -6.48 5.10 20.79
C VAL A 17 -6.22 6.54 20.33
N PRO A 18 -5.07 7.15 20.66
CA PRO A 18 -4.70 8.42 20.07
C PRO A 18 -4.28 8.18 18.61
N TYR A 19 -5.15 8.52 17.66
CA TYR A 19 -4.86 8.45 16.23
C TYR A 19 -5.31 9.72 15.52
N ARG A 20 -4.68 9.99 14.37
CA ARG A 20 -5.15 10.96 13.38
C ARG A 20 -5.54 10.21 12.13
N LEU A 21 -6.76 10.42 11.63
CA LEU A 21 -7.16 9.91 10.33
C LEU A 21 -7.04 11.01 9.30
N GLU A 22 -6.05 10.87 8.41
CA GLU A 22 -5.81 11.79 7.32
C GLU A 22 -6.44 11.24 6.03
N ILE A 23 -7.23 12.07 5.36
CA ILE A 23 -7.82 11.75 4.07
C ILE A 23 -7.26 12.72 3.03
N TYR A 24 -6.45 12.18 2.13
CA TYR A 24 -5.86 12.95 1.04
C TYR A 24 -6.85 13.05 -0.13
N ARG A 25 -7.18 14.29 -0.50
CA ARG A 25 -7.90 14.62 -1.71
C ARG A 25 -6.94 14.55 -2.91
N MET A 26 -7.25 13.65 -3.85
CA MET A 26 -6.55 13.55 -5.13
C MET A 26 -7.08 14.59 -6.13
N VAL A 27 -6.31 14.84 -7.19
CA VAL A 27 -6.60 15.89 -8.19
C VAL A 27 -7.94 15.71 -8.93
N ASP A 28 -8.44 14.48 -9.02
CA ASP A 28 -9.70 14.11 -9.68
C ASP A 28 -10.93 14.26 -8.76
N VAL A 29 -10.73 14.59 -7.48
CA VAL A 29 -11.80 14.80 -6.52
C VAL A 29 -12.06 16.29 -6.34
N SER A 30 -13.28 16.73 -6.71
CA SER A 30 -13.71 18.12 -6.55
C SER A 30 -13.79 18.52 -5.08
N GLU A 31 -13.52 19.79 -4.81
CA GLU A 31 -13.59 20.36 -3.47
C GLU A 31 -14.99 20.24 -2.86
N SER A 32 -16.05 20.39 -3.66
CA SER A 32 -17.44 20.19 -3.23
C SER A 32 -17.71 18.77 -2.70
N ARG A 33 -17.11 17.74 -3.31
CA ARG A 33 -17.23 16.34 -2.84
C ARG A 33 -16.47 16.14 -1.55
N THR A 34 -15.30 16.75 -1.41
CA THR A 34 -14.50 16.73 -0.18
C THR A 34 -15.24 17.41 0.97
N GLU A 35 -15.82 18.58 0.73
CA GLU A 35 -16.60 19.32 1.73
C GLU A 35 -17.86 18.54 2.16
N LEU A 36 -18.55 17.90 1.21
CA LEU A 36 -19.64 16.99 1.55
C LEU A 36 -19.16 15.85 2.45
N MET A 37 -17.98 15.28 2.19
CA MET A 37 -17.40 14.22 3.00
C MET A 37 -17.05 14.68 4.41
N ARG A 38 -16.43 15.87 4.52
CA ARG A 38 -16.05 16.51 5.78
C ARG A 38 -17.24 16.66 6.72
N ARG A 39 -18.41 17.03 6.19
CA ARG A 39 -19.66 17.14 6.97
C ARG A 39 -20.18 15.81 7.52
N HIS A 40 -19.84 14.68 6.90
CA HIS A 40 -20.34 13.36 7.32
C HIS A 40 -19.35 12.60 8.21
N CYS A 41 -18.04 12.84 8.05
CA CYS A 41 -17.00 12.17 8.81
C CYS A 41 -16.88 12.72 10.25
N PRO A 42 -16.35 11.93 11.21
CA PRO A 42 -16.00 12.42 12.54
C PRO A 42 -15.09 13.65 12.49
N LYS A 43 -15.15 14.52 13.50
CA LYS A 43 -14.31 15.72 13.58
C LYS A 43 -12.80 15.42 13.67
N GLN A 44 -12.42 14.22 14.11
CA GLN A 44 -11.02 13.77 14.17
C GLN A 44 -10.43 13.38 12.79
N VAL A 45 -11.24 13.47 11.73
CA VAL A 45 -10.77 13.24 10.36
C VAL A 45 -10.25 14.54 9.78
N GLU A 46 -8.97 14.56 9.48
CA GLU A 46 -8.29 15.65 8.82
C GLU A 46 -8.31 15.42 7.30
N PHE A 47 -8.57 16.49 6.54
CA PHE A 47 -8.60 16.44 5.09
C PHE A 47 -7.43 17.26 4.55
N ARG A 48 -6.55 16.62 3.79
CA ARG A 48 -5.37 17.26 3.17
C ARG A 48 -5.46 17.21 1.66
N THR A 49 -4.88 18.19 0.99
CA THR A 49 -4.65 18.13 -0.46
C THR A 49 -3.22 17.69 -0.69
N PHE A 50 -3.00 16.74 -1.59
CA PHE A 50 -1.65 16.44 -2.06
C PHE A 50 -1.29 17.42 -3.18
N ASP A 51 -0.26 18.23 -2.97
CA ASP A 51 0.20 19.19 -3.96
C ASP A 51 1.00 18.46 -5.05
N PHE A 52 0.37 18.27 -6.21
CA PHE A 52 1.02 17.62 -7.35
C PHE A 52 1.95 18.57 -8.12
N ASP A 53 1.90 19.88 -7.89
CA ASP A 53 2.74 20.86 -8.59
C ASP A 53 4.18 20.88 -8.04
N GLU A 54 4.40 20.38 -6.81
CA GLU A 54 5.73 20.17 -6.23
C GLU A 54 6.50 18.99 -6.84
N TYR A 55 5.86 18.18 -7.68
CA TYR A 55 6.40 16.93 -8.19
C TYR A 55 6.43 16.88 -9.72
N PRO A 56 7.27 16.00 -10.33
CA PRO A 56 7.24 15.80 -11.76
C PRO A 56 5.84 15.45 -12.27
N ALA A 57 5.46 15.97 -13.44
CA ALA A 57 4.09 15.87 -13.96
C ALA A 57 3.53 14.43 -14.03
N TYR A 58 4.37 13.42 -14.22
CA TYR A 58 3.95 12.01 -14.25
C TYR A 58 3.52 11.46 -12.88
N VAL A 59 3.82 12.11 -11.76
CA VAL A 59 3.29 11.75 -10.44
C VAL A 59 1.77 11.98 -10.37
N ARG A 60 1.25 12.93 -11.17
CA ARG A 60 -0.19 13.20 -11.32
C ARG A 60 -0.97 12.06 -11.99
N MET A 61 -0.28 11.09 -12.60
CA MET A 61 -0.92 9.93 -13.23
C MET A 61 -1.43 8.96 -12.15
N LEU A 62 -2.66 9.21 -11.67
CA LEU A 62 -3.21 8.55 -10.48
C LEU A 62 -3.23 7.02 -10.55
N PHE A 63 -3.43 6.44 -11.73
CA PHE A 63 -3.47 5.00 -11.96
C PHE A 63 -2.11 4.30 -11.80
N GLN A 64 -1.02 5.07 -11.70
CA GLN A 64 0.34 4.55 -11.45
C GLN A 64 0.72 4.62 -9.96
N TYR A 65 -0.13 5.23 -9.12
CA TYR A 65 -0.01 5.24 -7.65
C TYR A 65 1.30 5.76 -7.05
N ARG A 66 2.09 6.51 -7.83
CA ARG A 66 3.39 7.10 -7.41
C ARG A 66 3.29 7.96 -6.15
N TRP A 67 2.21 8.72 -6.06
CA TRP A 67 1.91 9.63 -4.97
C TRP A 67 1.79 8.92 -3.60
N LYS A 68 1.45 7.63 -3.55
CA LYS A 68 1.24 6.90 -2.28
C LYS A 68 2.48 6.94 -1.37
N HIS A 69 3.64 6.61 -1.93
CA HIS A 69 4.88 6.53 -1.14
C HIS A 69 5.43 7.91 -0.77
N LEU A 70 5.12 8.94 -1.56
CA LEU A 70 5.41 10.34 -1.22
C LEU A 70 4.58 10.78 -0.01
N ILE A 71 3.28 10.46 0.01
CA ILE A 71 2.41 10.75 1.15
C ILE A 71 2.85 9.95 2.39
N ILE A 72 3.14 8.65 2.25
CA ILE A 72 3.65 7.84 3.36
C ILE A 72 4.93 8.44 3.94
N ALA A 73 5.83 8.96 3.09
CA ALA A 73 7.03 9.67 3.54
C ALA A 73 6.70 10.93 4.35
N GLN A 74 5.79 11.78 3.87
CA GLN A 74 5.32 12.95 4.63
C GLN A 74 4.73 12.54 5.98
N MET A 75 3.89 11.51 6.00
CA MET A 75 3.22 11.05 7.22
C MET A 75 4.17 10.41 8.23
N LEU A 76 5.22 9.73 7.78
CA LEU A 76 6.24 9.17 8.67
C LEU A 76 7.17 10.24 9.27
N MET A 77 7.21 11.46 8.72
CA MET A 77 7.84 12.60 9.40
C MET A 77 7.02 13.05 10.60
N GLU A 78 5.69 13.10 10.46
CA GLU A 78 4.76 13.59 11.47
C GLU A 78 4.34 12.55 12.52
N SER A 79 4.47 11.25 12.20
CA SER A 79 4.04 10.14 13.06
C SER A 79 5.04 9.00 13.01
N PRO A 80 5.35 8.34 14.14
CA PRO A 80 6.20 7.15 14.14
C PRO A 80 5.51 5.93 13.52
N LEU A 81 4.20 5.98 13.27
CA LEU A 81 3.44 4.89 12.69
C LEU A 81 2.43 5.44 11.67
N VAL A 82 2.41 4.83 10.49
CA VAL A 82 1.46 5.15 9.41
C VAL A 82 0.78 3.88 8.98
N PHE A 83 -0.56 3.87 9.03
CA PHE A 83 -1.36 2.78 8.49
C PHE A 83 -2.04 3.24 7.20
N TRP A 84 -1.48 2.87 6.06
CA TRP A 84 -2.02 3.19 4.75
C TRP A 84 -3.21 2.29 4.43
N VAL A 85 -4.32 2.91 3.99
CA VAL A 85 -5.48 2.19 3.47
C VAL A 85 -6.07 2.87 2.23
N ASP A 86 -6.28 2.09 1.18
CA ASP A 86 -7.00 2.53 -0.01
C ASP A 86 -8.49 2.78 0.31
N SER A 87 -9.13 3.63 -0.47
CA SER A 87 -10.55 4.00 -0.28
C SER A 87 -11.55 2.83 -0.45
N SER A 88 -11.12 1.68 -0.95
CA SER A 88 -11.89 0.43 -1.01
C SER A 88 -11.87 -0.37 0.29
N VAL A 89 -11.01 -0.03 1.25
CA VAL A 89 -10.86 -0.80 2.49
C VAL A 89 -11.94 -0.42 3.49
N ARG A 90 -12.47 -1.40 4.21
CA ARG A 90 -13.42 -1.22 5.31
C ARG A 90 -12.91 -1.89 6.57
N PHE A 91 -13.19 -1.26 7.69
CA PHE A 91 -12.93 -1.81 9.01
C PHE A 91 -14.21 -2.38 9.63
N HIS A 92 -14.03 -3.48 10.36
CA HIS A 92 -15.07 -4.24 11.04
C HIS A 92 -14.62 -4.52 12.47
N ASN A 93 -15.56 -4.47 13.42
CA ASN A 93 -15.24 -4.90 14.78
C ASN A 93 -15.09 -6.42 14.79
N ASP A 94 -13.99 -6.89 15.38
CA ASP A 94 -13.74 -8.29 15.67
C ASP A 94 -13.29 -8.41 17.13
N PRO A 95 -13.85 -9.34 17.93
CA PRO A 95 -13.50 -9.48 19.34
C PRO A 95 -12.10 -10.08 19.58
N LYS A 96 -11.48 -10.70 18.57
CA LYS A 96 -10.18 -11.38 18.65
C LYS A 96 -9.07 -10.62 17.93
N GLN A 97 -9.42 -9.77 16.97
CA GLN A 97 -8.45 -9.06 16.15
C GLN A 97 -8.73 -7.56 16.06
N SER A 98 -7.67 -6.78 15.91
CA SER A 98 -7.76 -5.34 15.68
C SER A 98 -6.51 -4.83 14.99
N ILE A 99 -6.42 -3.52 14.81
CA ILE A 99 -5.18 -2.87 14.36
C ILE A 99 -3.97 -3.27 15.24
N TRP A 100 -4.17 -3.51 16.54
CA TRP A 100 -3.11 -3.93 17.45
C TRP A 100 -2.49 -5.27 17.08
N THR A 101 -3.30 -6.22 16.58
CA THR A 101 -2.82 -7.52 16.06
C THR A 101 -1.70 -7.32 15.02
N VAL A 102 -1.87 -6.34 14.14
CA VAL A 102 -0.89 -6.03 13.09
C VAL A 102 0.28 -5.23 13.62
N ILE A 103 0.05 -4.30 14.56
CA ILE A 103 1.10 -3.53 15.20
C ILE A 103 2.07 -4.45 15.95
N ASP A 104 1.54 -5.42 16.69
CA ASP A 104 2.34 -6.38 17.46
C ASP A 104 3.15 -7.29 16.52
N PHE A 105 2.54 -7.76 15.43
CA PHE A 105 3.26 -8.48 14.37
C PHE A 105 4.39 -7.65 13.76
N ALA A 106 4.13 -6.38 13.44
CA ALA A 106 5.11 -5.48 12.83
C ALA A 106 6.27 -5.09 13.75
N LYS A 107 6.12 -5.23 15.07
CA LYS A 107 7.14 -4.91 16.08
C LYS A 107 8.11 -6.07 16.35
N ARG A 108 7.86 -7.26 15.82
CA ARG A 108 8.72 -8.41 16.06
C ARG A 108 10.13 -8.21 15.51
N PRO A 109 11.18 -8.78 16.14
CA PRO A 109 12.57 -8.56 15.75
C PRO A 109 12.88 -8.89 14.28
N GLU A 110 12.25 -9.93 13.74
CA GLU A 110 12.42 -10.41 12.36
C GLU A 110 11.73 -9.51 11.32
N SER A 111 10.69 -8.78 11.75
CA SER A 111 9.86 -7.95 10.88
C SER A 111 10.65 -6.81 10.27
N LEU A 112 10.29 -6.42 9.05
CA LEU A 112 10.78 -5.21 8.40
C LEU A 112 10.24 -3.92 9.02
N ASN A 113 9.29 -4.00 9.97
CA ASN A 113 8.47 -2.89 10.43
C ASN A 113 7.61 -2.25 9.32
N VAL A 114 7.50 -2.94 8.17
CA VAL A 114 6.59 -2.64 7.07
C VAL A 114 5.81 -3.93 6.80
N VAL A 115 4.48 -3.88 6.89
CA VAL A 115 3.64 -5.08 6.81
C VAL A 115 2.49 -4.88 5.85
N GLN A 116 2.48 -5.65 4.75
CA GLN A 116 1.37 -5.75 3.81
C GLN A 116 0.33 -6.77 4.32
N LEU A 117 -0.96 -6.43 4.27
CA LEU A 117 -1.99 -7.18 5.00
C LEU A 117 -2.93 -8.03 4.14
N CYS A 118 -2.71 -8.07 2.83
CA CYS A 118 -3.63 -8.73 1.91
C CYS A 118 -2.86 -9.47 0.82
N ASP A 119 -2.96 -10.80 0.79
CA ASP A 119 -2.47 -11.61 -0.32
C ASP A 119 -3.37 -11.39 -1.56
N THR A 120 -2.77 -11.33 -2.74
CA THR A 120 -3.48 -11.10 -4.01
C THR A 120 -3.91 -12.38 -4.73
N GLY A 121 -3.49 -13.54 -4.24
CA GLY A 121 -3.71 -14.86 -4.85
C GLY A 121 -2.82 -15.15 -6.05
N HIS A 122 -1.82 -14.30 -6.34
CA HIS A 122 -0.88 -14.50 -7.45
C HIS A 122 0.55 -14.14 -7.07
N LYS A 123 1.51 -14.63 -7.85
CA LYS A 123 2.94 -14.38 -7.65
C LYS A 123 3.37 -12.97 -8.05
N ILE A 124 4.56 -12.56 -7.60
CA ILE A 124 5.18 -11.28 -8.01
C ILE A 124 5.51 -11.28 -9.50
N PHE A 125 6.09 -12.38 -9.99
CA PHE A 125 6.62 -12.49 -11.37
C PHE A 125 5.60 -12.19 -12.49
N PRO A 126 4.40 -12.81 -12.53
CA PRO A 126 3.52 -12.65 -13.68
C PRO A 126 3.07 -11.21 -13.93
N VAL A 127 3.09 -10.38 -12.88
CA VAL A 127 2.50 -9.05 -12.90
C VAL A 127 3.53 -7.93 -12.70
N THR A 128 4.82 -8.26 -12.86
CA THR A 128 5.94 -7.33 -12.70
C THR A 128 6.81 -7.38 -13.94
N MET A 129 7.00 -6.22 -14.59
CA MET A 129 7.84 -6.11 -15.79
C MET A 129 9.31 -6.35 -15.47
N LYS A 130 10.06 -6.90 -16.44
CA LYS A 130 11.47 -7.31 -16.27
C LYS A 130 12.35 -6.14 -15.81
N GLU A 131 12.06 -4.94 -16.30
CA GLU A 131 12.73 -3.68 -15.99
C GLU A 131 12.77 -3.40 -14.49
N MET A 132 11.71 -3.75 -13.76
CA MET A 132 11.67 -3.61 -12.31
C MET A 132 12.70 -4.52 -11.63
N PHE A 133 12.74 -5.80 -12.02
CA PHE A 133 13.72 -6.75 -11.48
C PHE A 133 15.15 -6.33 -11.82
N MET A 134 15.40 -5.88 -13.05
CA MET A 134 16.71 -5.39 -13.46
C MET A 134 17.14 -4.15 -12.66
N ARG A 135 16.23 -3.18 -12.46
CA ARG A 135 16.53 -1.94 -11.75
C ARG A 135 16.93 -2.16 -10.28
N PHE A 136 16.31 -3.12 -9.60
CA PHE A 136 16.59 -3.41 -8.20
C PHE A 136 17.63 -4.54 -8.01
N SER A 137 18.30 -4.98 -9.09
CA SER A 137 19.24 -6.10 -9.10
C SER A 137 18.64 -7.35 -8.45
N TYR A 138 17.38 -7.64 -8.77
CA TYR A 138 16.63 -8.73 -8.20
C TYR A 138 17.11 -10.07 -8.78
N PRO A 139 17.51 -11.06 -7.95
CA PRO A 139 18.04 -12.32 -8.44
C PRO A 139 17.00 -13.10 -9.24
N GLU A 140 17.38 -13.60 -10.43
CA GLU A 140 16.48 -14.31 -11.34
C GLU A 140 15.81 -15.51 -10.67
N GLU A 141 16.58 -16.30 -9.91
CA GLU A 141 16.11 -17.45 -9.15
C GLU A 141 14.99 -17.13 -8.15
N GLN A 142 14.91 -15.89 -7.69
CA GLN A 142 13.93 -15.46 -6.68
C GLN A 142 12.65 -14.92 -7.32
N THR A 143 12.67 -14.57 -8.61
CA THR A 143 11.59 -13.82 -9.27
C THR A 143 10.23 -14.53 -9.16
N LYS A 144 10.23 -15.86 -9.27
CA LYS A 144 9.03 -16.70 -9.37
C LYS A 144 8.62 -17.37 -8.04
N LYS A 145 9.28 -17.05 -6.91
CA LYS A 145 9.04 -17.76 -5.65
C LYS A 145 7.89 -17.18 -4.84
N LEU A 146 7.84 -15.86 -4.72
CA LEU A 146 6.97 -15.19 -3.75
C LEU A 146 5.62 -14.79 -4.32
N ASN A 147 4.62 -14.86 -3.44
CA ASN A 147 3.31 -14.26 -3.65
C ASN A 147 3.40 -12.74 -3.55
N MET A 148 2.56 -12.06 -4.31
CA MET A 148 2.42 -10.61 -4.23
C MET A 148 1.36 -10.26 -3.20
N CYS A 149 1.67 -9.30 -2.33
CA CYS A 149 0.70 -8.68 -1.45
C CYS A 149 0.17 -7.38 -2.05
N ALA A 150 -1.05 -7.00 -1.67
CA ALA A 150 -1.73 -5.81 -2.17
C ALA A 150 -1.04 -4.53 -1.68
N GLY A 151 -0.96 -3.52 -2.54
CA GLY A 151 -0.43 -2.18 -2.22
C GLY A 151 -1.45 -1.24 -1.57
N GLY A 152 -2.60 -1.77 -1.15
CA GLY A 152 -3.73 -0.98 -0.66
C GLY A 152 -3.99 -1.05 0.84
N VAL A 153 -3.26 -1.90 1.58
CA VAL A 153 -3.35 -2.00 3.04
C VAL A 153 -1.96 -2.31 3.58
N ILE A 154 -1.29 -1.31 4.15
CA ILE A 154 0.12 -1.42 4.54
C ILE A 154 0.36 -0.67 5.85
N LEU A 155 0.93 -1.34 6.85
CA LEU A 155 1.42 -0.72 8.07
C LEU A 155 2.90 -0.37 7.93
N TRP A 156 3.28 0.84 8.32
CA TRP A 156 4.67 1.29 8.42
C TRP A 156 4.95 1.77 9.84
N ILE A 157 6.02 1.27 10.46
CA ILE A 157 6.54 1.75 11.75
C ILE A 157 7.94 2.31 11.52
N ARG A 158 8.14 3.58 11.87
CA ARG A 158 9.39 4.30 11.66
C ARG A 158 10.54 3.65 12.44
N SER A 159 11.49 3.12 11.68
CA SER A 159 12.79 2.63 12.12
C SER A 159 13.86 2.95 11.06
N PRO A 160 15.16 2.95 11.40
CA PRO A 160 16.23 3.20 10.43
C PRO A 160 16.11 2.36 9.16
N LYS A 161 15.71 1.09 9.31
CA LYS A 161 15.46 0.16 8.19
C LYS A 161 14.28 0.59 7.32
N THR A 162 13.13 0.92 7.92
CA THR A 162 11.98 1.42 7.13
C THR A 162 12.26 2.72 6.40
N ILE A 163 13.11 3.58 6.96
CA ILE A 163 13.49 4.83 6.31
C ILE A 163 14.30 4.53 5.04
N ASN A 164 15.17 3.53 5.05
CA ASN A 164 15.91 3.12 3.84
C ASN A 164 14.97 2.55 2.78
N ILE A 165 14.06 1.64 3.16
CA ILE A 165 13.01 1.12 2.28
C ILE A 165 12.18 2.26 1.67
N LEU A 166 11.76 3.21 2.50
CA LEU A 166 10.94 4.33 2.07
C LEU A 166 11.70 5.26 1.13
N LYS A 167 13.00 5.49 1.35
CA LYS A 167 13.85 6.25 0.41
C LYS A 167 13.88 5.60 -0.97
N GLU A 168 14.04 4.28 -1.06
CA GLU A 168 13.98 3.58 -2.35
C GLU A 168 12.62 3.76 -3.04
N MET A 169 11.53 3.66 -2.28
CA MET A 169 10.19 3.86 -2.81
C MET A 169 9.93 5.31 -3.25
N VAL A 170 10.44 6.31 -2.52
CA VAL A 170 10.37 7.73 -2.90
C VAL A 170 11.17 7.98 -4.17
N VAL A 171 12.41 7.49 -4.26
CA VAL A 171 13.23 7.59 -5.48
C VAL A 171 12.52 6.93 -6.67
N CYS A 172 11.92 5.75 -6.48
CA CYS A 172 11.16 5.08 -7.53
C CYS A 172 9.88 5.84 -7.94
N SER A 173 9.25 6.55 -7.00
CA SER A 173 8.07 7.38 -7.27
C SER A 173 8.43 8.57 -8.17
N LEU A 174 9.59 9.17 -7.90
CA LEU A 174 10.14 10.35 -8.59
C LEU A 174 10.95 9.99 -9.86
N GLU A 175 11.18 8.72 -10.14
CA GLU A 175 11.84 8.27 -11.37
C GLU A 175 10.78 7.88 -12.41
N LYS A 176 10.83 8.51 -13.59
CA LYS A 176 9.76 8.41 -14.60
C LYS A 176 9.45 6.98 -14.99
N GLU A 177 10.45 6.12 -15.15
CA GLU A 177 10.26 4.75 -15.65
C GLU A 177 10.36 3.68 -14.56
N CYS A 178 10.48 4.05 -13.28
CA CYS A 178 10.59 3.06 -12.21
C CYS A 178 9.24 2.40 -11.90
N MET A 179 8.26 3.14 -11.35
CA MET A 179 6.93 2.57 -11.05
C MET A 179 6.05 2.33 -12.28
N ALA A 180 6.34 2.97 -13.42
CA ALA A 180 5.64 2.72 -14.67
C ALA A 180 6.65 2.66 -15.82
N PRO A 181 7.35 1.53 -15.98
CA PRO A 181 8.23 1.32 -17.11
C PRO A 181 7.49 1.50 -18.44
N LYS A 182 8.22 1.81 -19.51
CA LYS A 182 7.64 1.97 -20.85
C LYS A 182 6.87 0.71 -21.25
N GLY A 183 5.60 0.85 -21.64
CA GLY A 183 4.73 -0.26 -21.99
C GLY A 183 3.96 -0.88 -20.82
N ALA A 184 4.12 -0.36 -19.59
CA ALA A 184 3.34 -0.79 -18.44
C ALA A 184 1.84 -0.59 -18.64
N ARG A 185 1.07 -1.64 -18.37
CA ARG A 185 -0.41 -1.63 -18.39
C ARG A 185 -0.96 -2.45 -17.24
N LEU A 186 -2.12 -2.04 -16.72
CA LEU A 186 -2.74 -2.68 -15.55
C LEU A 186 -3.36 -4.05 -15.87
N HIS A 187 -3.92 -4.20 -17.07
CA HIS A 187 -4.68 -5.39 -17.45
C HIS A 187 -3.74 -6.55 -17.77
N CYS A 188 -3.92 -7.66 -17.05
CA CYS A 188 -3.15 -8.89 -17.18
C CYS A 188 -3.92 -9.94 -17.96
N ASP A 189 -3.18 -10.82 -18.63
CA ASP A 189 -3.73 -12.09 -19.09
C ASP A 189 -4.16 -12.94 -17.87
N SER A 190 -5.46 -13.13 -17.72
CA SER A 190 -6.08 -13.85 -16.60
C SER A 190 -5.79 -15.35 -16.62
N THR A 191 -5.43 -15.91 -17.78
CA THR A 191 -5.05 -17.32 -17.90
C THR A 191 -3.61 -17.55 -17.42
N VAL A 192 -2.74 -16.56 -17.62
CA VAL A 192 -1.32 -16.64 -17.28
C VAL A 192 -1.04 -16.25 -15.83
N ILE A 193 -1.82 -15.34 -15.25
CA ILE A 193 -1.58 -14.81 -13.90
C ILE A 193 -1.49 -15.91 -12.83
N LYS A 194 -2.24 -17.00 -12.99
CA LYS A 194 -2.27 -18.14 -12.05
C LYS A 194 -1.11 -19.12 -12.24
N MET A 195 -0.41 -19.08 -13.37
CA MET A 195 0.70 -20.00 -13.64
C MET A 195 1.95 -19.68 -12.81
N GLY A 196 2.11 -18.42 -12.38
CA GLY A 196 3.18 -18.00 -11.46
C GLY A 196 4.60 -17.94 -12.07
N ASN A 197 4.87 -18.67 -13.15
CA ASN A 197 6.18 -18.80 -13.78
C ASN A 197 6.28 -18.15 -15.18
N LYS A 198 5.19 -17.55 -15.67
CA LYS A 198 5.10 -16.85 -16.95
C LYS A 198 4.65 -15.40 -16.74
N PHE A 199 5.18 -14.50 -17.56
CA PHE A 199 4.78 -13.09 -17.55
C PHE A 199 3.38 -12.93 -18.15
N ALA A 200 2.46 -12.29 -17.42
CA ALA A 200 1.06 -12.10 -17.81
C ALA A 200 0.83 -10.79 -18.61
N GLY A 201 1.90 -10.16 -19.10
CA GLY A 201 1.80 -9.02 -19.99
C GLY A 201 1.34 -7.72 -19.31
N CYS A 202 1.49 -7.58 -18.00
CA CYS A 202 1.01 -6.42 -17.22
C CYS A 202 2.00 -5.97 -16.15
N HIS A 203 1.70 -4.85 -15.49
CA HIS A 203 2.47 -4.29 -14.40
C HIS A 203 1.57 -3.74 -13.28
N ARG A 204 1.88 -4.05 -12.02
CA ARG A 204 1.12 -3.57 -10.84
C ARG A 204 1.71 -2.30 -10.22
N PHE A 205 2.50 -1.54 -10.97
CA PHE A 205 3.01 -0.22 -10.60
C PHE A 205 3.68 -0.16 -9.21
N ASP A 206 3.17 0.67 -8.30
CA ASP A 206 3.64 0.84 -6.92
C ASP A 206 3.71 -0.49 -6.16
N GLN A 207 2.72 -1.36 -6.36
CA GLN A 207 2.68 -2.68 -5.73
C GLN A 207 3.80 -3.59 -6.24
N SER A 208 4.12 -3.55 -7.54
CA SER A 208 5.27 -4.28 -8.09
C SER A 208 6.59 -3.76 -7.51
N ALA A 209 6.77 -2.44 -7.46
CA ALA A 209 7.97 -1.82 -6.88
C ALA A 209 8.13 -2.21 -5.41
N LEU A 210 7.06 -2.06 -4.62
CA LEU A 210 7.08 -2.36 -3.19
C LEU A 210 7.37 -3.83 -2.92
N SER A 211 6.74 -4.76 -3.67
CA SER A 211 7.00 -6.18 -3.49
C SER A 211 8.45 -6.55 -3.82
N VAL A 212 9.04 -5.97 -4.87
CA VAL A 212 10.45 -6.19 -5.24
C VAL A 212 11.41 -5.66 -4.17
N VAL A 213 11.18 -4.43 -3.69
CA VAL A 213 12.01 -3.81 -2.64
C VAL A 213 11.90 -4.60 -1.33
N LEU A 214 10.68 -4.82 -0.83
CA LEU A 214 10.47 -5.50 0.45
C LEU A 214 10.99 -6.93 0.44
N SER A 215 10.75 -7.70 -0.62
CA SER A 215 11.23 -9.07 -0.68
C SER A 215 12.76 -9.14 -0.72
N LYS A 216 13.44 -8.22 -1.41
CA LYS A 216 14.89 -8.15 -1.39
C LYS A 216 15.42 -7.83 0.02
N GLU A 217 14.89 -6.80 0.66
CA GLU A 217 15.27 -6.40 2.04
C GLU A 217 14.93 -7.48 3.08
N ALA A 218 13.91 -8.28 2.80
CA ALA A 218 13.52 -9.42 3.63
C ALA A 218 14.35 -10.68 3.37
N ASN A 219 15.35 -10.67 2.49
CA ASN A 219 16.05 -11.89 2.03
C ASN A 219 15.08 -12.95 1.49
N PHE A 220 14.05 -12.49 0.79
CA PHE A 220 13.01 -13.28 0.16
C PHE A 220 12.14 -14.09 1.14
N ASP A 221 12.06 -13.64 2.40
CA ASP A 221 11.16 -14.21 3.41
C ASP A 221 9.89 -13.36 3.54
N LEU A 222 8.76 -13.92 3.09
CA LEU A 222 7.46 -13.26 3.10
C LEU A 222 6.99 -12.90 4.53
N SER A 223 7.32 -13.72 5.53
CA SER A 223 6.87 -13.52 6.92
C SER A 223 7.43 -12.25 7.56
N ARG A 224 8.51 -11.69 6.98
CA ARG A 224 9.14 -10.47 7.49
C ARG A 224 8.42 -9.19 7.07
N TYR A 225 7.58 -9.23 6.03
CA TYR A 225 6.92 -8.01 5.50
C TYR A 225 5.47 -8.19 5.07
N ALA A 226 4.91 -9.39 5.20
CA ALA A 226 3.50 -9.64 5.00
C ALA A 226 2.92 -10.30 6.24
N TYR A 227 1.67 -9.99 6.56
CA TYR A 227 0.98 -10.69 7.64
C TYR A 227 0.65 -12.12 7.23
N THR A 228 1.22 -13.10 7.93
CA THR A 228 1.10 -14.54 7.59
C THR A 228 0.43 -15.38 8.68
N GLU A 229 -0.13 -14.78 9.73
CA GLU A 229 -0.73 -15.49 10.88
C GLU A 229 -2.22 -15.80 10.71
N GLY A 230 -2.65 -16.00 9.46
CA GLY A 230 -4.04 -16.31 9.11
C GLY A 230 -4.81 -15.12 8.56
N GLU A 231 -6.13 -15.28 8.48
CA GLU A 231 -7.03 -14.28 7.91
C GLU A 231 -7.25 -13.11 8.88
N LEU A 232 -7.16 -11.89 8.34
CA LEU A 232 -7.54 -10.68 9.05
C LEU A 232 -9.02 -10.36 8.82
N THR A 233 -9.84 -10.53 9.85
CA THR A 233 -11.30 -10.37 9.77
C THR A 233 -11.77 -8.95 10.12
N PHE A 234 -10.93 -8.17 10.79
CA PHE A 234 -11.23 -6.78 11.15
C PHE A 234 -11.10 -5.80 9.96
N LEU A 235 -10.56 -6.25 8.81
CA LEU A 235 -10.45 -5.46 7.59
C LEU A 235 -10.96 -6.25 6.38
N LYS A 236 -11.61 -5.55 5.44
CA LYS A 236 -12.08 -6.14 4.18
C LYS A 236 -11.90 -5.18 3.03
N VAL A 237 -11.44 -5.69 1.89
CA VAL A 237 -11.38 -4.93 0.64
C VAL A 237 -12.73 -5.02 -0.07
N GLU A 238 -13.46 -3.92 -0.15
CA GLU A 238 -14.71 -3.76 -0.88
C GLU A 238 -14.50 -2.82 -2.08
N ARG A 239 -14.23 -3.39 -3.25
CA ARG A 239 -14.17 -2.63 -4.51
C ARG A 239 -15.59 -2.43 -5.03
N GLY A 240 -15.92 -1.20 -5.44
CA GLY A 240 -17.19 -0.93 -6.10
C GLY A 240 -17.26 -1.72 -7.40
N THR A 241 -18.37 -2.43 -7.61
CA THR A 241 -18.81 -2.87 -8.94
C THR A 241 -19.27 -1.66 -9.74
#